data_AF-A0A812G661-F1
#
_entry.id   AF-A0A812G661-F1
#
_cell.length_a   1.000
_cell.length_b   1.000
_cell.length_c   1.000
_cell.angle_alpha   90.00
_cell.angle_beta   90.00
_cell.angle_gamma   90.00
#
_symmetry.space_group_name_H-M   'P 1'
#
loop_
_entity.id
_entity.type
_entity.pdbx_description
1 polymer ?
#
loop_
_entity_poly.entity_id
_entity_poly.type
_entity_poly.pdbx_seq_one_letter_code
_entity_poly.pdbx_strand_id
1 'polypeptide(L)'
;MATIKEIRRRFELAPELPSGLRNRITITSRTKAGMMAGSLGDSYYRVQVQGKSYSNTHIIAMLADLPRWQELRRNCKRGKDVELVVDHIDGNTMNNASSNLRIISNRENVLAGYNTKKGTSRYRGVSWSNKENRWKAFIRCPDTKRNIYLGSFNQEQDAYKAYTIKAKALYPDDSMDLKIYN
;
A
#
# COMPACT_ATOMS: atom_id res chain seq x y z
N MET A 1 -15.52 16.98 -4.69
CA MET A 1 -14.92 15.72 -5.18
C MET A 1 -15.85 15.22 -6.28
N ALA A 2 -15.34 14.67 -7.40
CA ALA A 2 -16.22 14.09 -8.42
C ALA A 2 -17.05 12.96 -7.80
N THR A 3 -18.28 12.78 -8.28
CA THR A 3 -19.16 11.71 -7.77
C THR A 3 -18.67 10.36 -8.28
N ILE A 4 -18.95 9.28 -7.53
CA ILE A 4 -18.64 7.90 -7.96
C ILE A 4 -19.31 7.60 -9.31
N LYS A 5 -20.54 8.09 -9.50
CA LYS A 5 -21.28 7.96 -10.76
C LYS A 5 -20.53 8.60 -11.94
N GLU A 6 -19.94 9.77 -11.75
CA GLU A 6 -19.17 10.45 -12.80
C GLU A 6 -17.86 9.72 -13.12
N ILE A 7 -17.17 9.18 -12.11
CA ILE A 7 -15.96 8.36 -12.32
C ILE A 7 -16.30 7.08 -13.12
N ARG A 8 -17.35 6.35 -12.72
CA ARG A 8 -17.84 5.15 -13.43
C ARG A 8 -18.32 5.44 -14.86
N ARG A 9 -18.83 6.65 -15.10
CA ARG A 9 -19.23 7.08 -16.44
C ARG A 9 -18.02 7.32 -17.34
N ARG A 10 -16.92 7.85 -16.80
CA ARG A 10 -15.74 8.27 -17.59
C ARG A 10 -14.71 7.17 -17.83
N PHE A 11 -14.54 6.25 -16.88
CA PHE A 11 -13.42 5.31 -16.90
C PHE A 11 -13.87 3.87 -16.68
N GLU A 12 -13.11 2.94 -17.25
CA GLU A 12 -13.21 1.51 -17.02
C GLU A 12 -11.82 0.93 -16.72
N LEU A 13 -11.82 -0.23 -16.06
CA LEU A 13 -10.60 -0.97 -15.78
C LEU A 13 -9.98 -1.49 -17.08
N ALA A 14 -8.65 -1.34 -17.18
CA ALA A 14 -7.86 -1.86 -18.27
C ALA A 14 -6.52 -2.35 -17.71
N PRO A 15 -6.51 -3.52 -17.03
CA PRO A 15 -5.32 -4.04 -16.35
C PRO A 15 -4.16 -4.33 -17.30
N GLU A 16 -4.42 -4.47 -18.60
CA GLU A 16 -3.42 -4.61 -19.64
C GLU A 16 -2.64 -3.32 -19.94
N LEU A 17 -3.17 -2.16 -19.50
CA LEU A 17 -2.53 -0.87 -19.72
C LEU A 17 -1.68 -0.47 -18.51
N PRO A 18 -0.51 0.18 -18.71
CA PRO A 18 0.30 0.69 -17.61
C PRO A 18 -0.46 1.62 -16.66
N SER A 19 -1.40 2.41 -17.19
CA SER A 19 -2.22 3.31 -16.37
C SER A 19 -3.35 2.61 -15.62
N GLY A 20 -3.65 1.35 -15.94
CA GLY A 20 -4.73 0.53 -15.37
C GLY A 20 -6.15 0.96 -15.76
N LEU A 21 -6.30 2.00 -16.59
CA LEU A 21 -7.58 2.61 -16.93
C LEU A 21 -7.70 2.96 -18.41
N ARG A 22 -8.93 2.90 -18.91
CA ARG A 22 -9.33 3.31 -20.25
C ARG A 22 -10.50 4.30 -20.20
N ASN A 23 -10.55 5.24 -21.15
CA ASN A 23 -11.67 6.18 -21.25
C ASN A 23 -12.91 5.49 -21.83
N ARG A 24 -14.04 5.55 -21.14
CA ARG A 24 -15.34 5.04 -21.64
C ARG A 24 -16.02 6.00 -22.60
N ILE A 25 -15.73 7.29 -22.46
CA ILE A 25 -16.35 8.34 -23.27
C ILE A 25 -15.26 9.21 -23.89
N THR A 26 -15.58 9.76 -25.06
CA THR A 26 -14.77 10.83 -25.66
C THR A 26 -15.05 12.13 -24.89
N ILE A 27 -14.00 12.70 -24.30
CA ILE A 27 -14.07 13.98 -23.57
C ILE A 27 -13.61 15.12 -24.48
N THR A 28 -12.53 14.90 -25.22
CA THR A 28 -11.96 15.86 -26.17
C THR A 28 -11.48 15.11 -27.41
N SER A 29 -11.11 15.83 -28.47
CA SER A 29 -10.46 15.23 -29.64
C SER A 29 -9.16 14.49 -29.30
N ARG A 30 -8.49 14.87 -28.21
CA ARG A 30 -7.25 14.25 -27.70
C ARG A 30 -7.51 13.11 -26.69
N THR A 31 -8.72 13.00 -26.16
CA THR A 31 -9.10 12.02 -25.13
C THR A 31 -10.34 11.28 -25.58
N LYS A 32 -10.14 10.29 -26.45
CA LYS A 32 -11.23 9.52 -27.07
C LYS A 32 -11.60 8.29 -26.24
N ALA A 33 -12.85 7.86 -26.38
CA ALA A 33 -13.29 6.57 -25.87
C ALA A 33 -12.38 5.45 -26.41
N GLY A 34 -12.09 4.47 -25.57
CA GLY A 34 -11.21 3.34 -25.88
C GLY A 34 -9.71 3.61 -25.69
N MET A 35 -9.27 4.86 -25.56
CA MET A 35 -7.85 5.19 -25.32
C MET A 35 -7.47 5.05 -23.85
N MET A 36 -6.18 4.80 -23.59
CA MET A 36 -5.61 4.79 -22.24
C MET A 36 -5.95 6.09 -21.50
N ALA A 37 -6.42 5.94 -20.26
CA ALA A 37 -6.78 7.07 -19.42
C ALA A 37 -5.62 7.43 -18.48
N GLY A 38 -5.25 8.70 -18.51
CA GLY A 38 -4.27 9.30 -17.61
C GLY A 38 -2.91 9.53 -18.24
N SER A 39 -2.13 10.35 -17.57
CA SER A 39 -0.76 10.71 -17.94
C SER A 39 0.19 10.38 -16.80
N LEU A 40 1.40 9.94 -17.13
CA LEU A 40 2.46 9.67 -16.16
C LEU A 40 3.06 11.01 -15.70
N GLY A 41 3.04 11.27 -14.39
CA GLY A 41 3.84 12.32 -13.75
C GLY A 41 5.19 11.78 -13.28
N ASP A 42 5.74 12.30 -12.19
CA ASP A 42 7.07 11.89 -11.68
C ASP A 42 7.17 10.39 -11.37
N SER A 43 6.07 9.74 -10.93
CA SER A 43 6.04 8.28 -10.68
C SER A 43 4.66 7.63 -10.70
N TYR A 44 3.58 8.42 -10.90
CA TYR A 44 2.21 7.95 -10.77
C TYR A 44 1.33 8.44 -11.92
N TYR A 45 0.46 7.57 -12.42
CA TYR A 45 -0.57 7.95 -13.39
C TYR A 45 -1.70 8.73 -12.73
N ARG A 46 -2.13 9.80 -13.39
CA ARG A 46 -3.22 10.67 -12.93
C ARG A 46 -4.19 11.01 -14.05
N VAL A 47 -5.44 11.25 -13.69
CA VAL A 47 -6.50 11.76 -14.58
C VAL A 47 -7.11 13.05 -14.05
N GLN A 48 -7.58 13.89 -14.98
CA GLN A 48 -8.30 15.12 -14.69
C GLN A 48 -9.82 14.88 -14.81
N VAL A 49 -10.58 15.17 -13.75
CA VAL A 49 -12.04 15.09 -13.75
C VAL A 49 -12.59 16.37 -13.14
N GLN A 50 -13.36 17.14 -13.93
CA GLN A 50 -13.99 18.40 -13.50
C GLN A 50 -12.98 19.37 -12.85
N GLY A 51 -11.81 19.54 -13.47
CA GLY A 51 -10.75 20.44 -13.01
C GLY A 51 -9.95 19.96 -11.79
N LYS A 52 -10.15 18.71 -11.35
CA LYS A 52 -9.40 18.11 -10.24
C LYS A 52 -8.60 16.90 -10.71
N SER A 53 -7.39 16.76 -10.18
CA SER A 53 -6.50 15.63 -10.44
C SER A 53 -6.80 14.48 -9.47
N TYR A 54 -6.84 13.26 -9.99
CA TYR A 54 -7.04 12.02 -9.23
C TYR A 54 -5.97 11.01 -9.59
N SER A 55 -5.48 10.26 -8.60
CA SER A 55 -4.60 9.12 -8.85
C SER A 55 -5.37 7.99 -9.54
N ASN A 56 -4.79 7.39 -10.58
CA ASN A 56 -5.37 6.23 -11.23
C ASN A 56 -5.55 5.08 -10.24
N THR A 57 -4.58 4.82 -9.37
CA THR A 57 -4.65 3.75 -8.36
C THR A 57 -5.90 3.84 -7.48
N HIS A 58 -6.32 5.05 -7.09
CA HIS A 58 -7.52 5.24 -6.26
C HIS A 58 -8.81 5.02 -7.06
N ILE A 59 -8.82 5.41 -8.33
CA ILE A 59 -9.95 5.15 -9.22
C ILE A 59 -10.06 3.66 -9.51
N ILE A 60 -8.94 2.98 -9.76
CA ILE A 60 -8.87 1.53 -9.97
C ILE A 60 -9.37 0.80 -8.73
N ALA A 61 -8.90 1.19 -7.53
CA ALA A 61 -9.39 0.63 -6.28
C ALA A 61 -10.91 0.75 -6.12
N MET A 62 -11.48 1.89 -6.51
CA MET A 62 -12.92 2.13 -6.50
C MET A 62 -13.69 1.33 -7.57
N LEU A 63 -13.12 1.19 -8.78
CA LEU A 63 -13.77 0.50 -9.89
C LEU A 63 -13.67 -1.02 -9.77
N ALA A 64 -12.58 -1.53 -9.22
CA ALA A 64 -12.33 -2.95 -8.97
C ALA A 64 -12.92 -3.44 -7.65
N ASP A 65 -13.59 -2.56 -6.90
CA ASP A 65 -14.18 -2.87 -5.59
C ASP A 65 -13.17 -3.49 -4.62
N LEU A 66 -11.94 -2.95 -4.60
CA LEU A 66 -10.88 -3.48 -3.75
C LEU A 66 -11.26 -3.40 -2.27
N PRO A 67 -10.90 -4.39 -1.44
CA PRO A 67 -11.17 -4.34 -0.01
C PRO A 67 -10.74 -3.00 0.59
N ARG A 68 -11.59 -2.40 1.44
CA ARG A 68 -11.35 -1.11 2.13
C ARG A 68 -11.30 0.13 1.23
N TRP A 69 -11.68 0.08 -0.07
CA TRP A 69 -11.66 1.28 -0.94
C TRP A 69 -12.56 2.41 -0.43
N GLN A 70 -13.67 2.06 0.23
CA GLN A 70 -14.55 3.06 0.83
C GLN A 70 -13.92 3.73 2.05
N GLU A 71 -13.18 2.99 2.88
CA GLU A 71 -12.38 3.53 3.98
C GLU A 71 -11.29 4.46 3.42
N LEU A 72 -10.53 4.00 2.42
CA LEU A 72 -9.53 4.81 1.71
C LEU A 72 -10.11 6.12 1.19
N ARG A 73 -11.30 6.10 0.59
CA ARG A 73 -12.00 7.31 0.11
C ARG A 73 -12.41 8.24 1.26
N ARG A 74 -12.73 7.69 2.44
CA ARG A 74 -13.08 8.43 3.65
C ARG A 74 -11.85 8.97 4.40
N ASN A 75 -10.62 8.68 3.95
CA ASN A 75 -9.36 9.26 4.48
C ASN A 75 -9.28 10.78 4.22
N CYS A 76 -10.20 11.53 4.81
CA CYS A 76 -10.25 12.97 4.82
C CYS A 76 -9.54 13.43 6.09
N LYS A 77 -8.34 14.02 5.93
CA LYS A 77 -7.51 14.93 6.79
C LYS A 77 -7.97 15.38 8.21
N ARG A 78 -8.84 14.67 8.92
CA ARG A 78 -9.26 14.96 10.29
C ARG A 78 -8.70 13.87 11.19
N GLY A 79 -7.49 14.16 11.67
CA GLY A 79 -6.92 13.67 12.92
C GLY A 79 -6.83 12.15 13.10
N LYS A 80 -5.60 11.64 13.07
CA LYS A 80 -5.11 10.41 13.73
C LYS A 80 -6.05 9.19 13.64
N ASP A 81 -5.74 8.22 12.77
CA ASP A 81 -5.21 6.94 13.30
C ASP A 81 -5.00 5.81 12.28
N VAL A 82 -5.52 5.84 11.05
CA VAL A 82 -5.03 4.91 10.00
C VAL A 82 -5.07 5.60 8.64
N GLU A 83 -3.91 6.05 8.15
CA GLU A 83 -3.78 6.52 6.76
C GLU A 83 -3.66 5.28 5.87
N LEU A 84 -4.78 4.81 5.31
CA LEU A 84 -4.72 3.79 4.27
C LEU A 84 -4.10 4.36 3.01
N VAL A 85 -3.32 3.54 2.34
CA VAL A 85 -2.65 3.84 1.08
C VAL A 85 -2.89 2.70 0.10
N VAL A 86 -2.76 2.99 -1.20
CA VAL A 86 -2.73 1.96 -2.24
C VAL A 86 -1.28 1.55 -2.44
N ASP A 87 -0.96 0.29 -2.19
CA ASP A 87 0.35 -0.32 -2.39
C ASP A 87 0.36 -1.16 -3.67
N HIS A 88 1.50 -1.14 -4.35
CA HIS A 88 1.79 -1.95 -5.53
C HIS A 88 2.51 -3.22 -5.07
N ILE A 89 1.88 -4.37 -5.24
CA ILE A 89 2.35 -5.67 -4.72
C ILE A 89 3.74 -6.05 -5.27
N ASP A 90 4.05 -5.63 -6.50
CA ASP A 90 5.35 -5.84 -7.14
C ASP A 90 6.38 -4.71 -6.90
N GLY A 91 5.99 -3.67 -6.15
CA GLY A 91 6.82 -2.48 -5.93
C GLY A 91 7.00 -1.57 -7.17
N ASN A 92 6.35 -1.89 -8.29
CA ASN A 92 6.42 -1.11 -9.52
C ASN A 92 5.21 -0.17 -9.64
N THR A 93 5.45 1.13 -9.45
CA THR A 93 4.38 2.16 -9.50
C THR A 93 3.75 2.32 -10.88
N MET A 94 4.37 1.79 -11.93
CA MET A 94 3.85 1.80 -13.30
C MET A 94 2.95 0.60 -13.61
N ASN A 95 2.89 -0.43 -12.75
CA ASN A 95 1.99 -1.56 -12.92
C ASN A 95 0.68 -1.32 -12.16
N ASN A 96 -0.30 -0.72 -12.84
CA ASN A 96 -1.59 -0.38 -12.23
C ASN A 96 -2.69 -1.41 -12.53
N ALA A 97 -2.33 -2.66 -12.83
CA ALA A 97 -3.30 -3.74 -12.89
C ALA A 97 -4.03 -3.86 -11.53
N SER A 98 -5.35 -4.02 -11.53
CA SER A 98 -6.12 -4.10 -10.27
C SER A 98 -5.66 -5.25 -9.37
N SER A 99 -5.19 -6.36 -9.96
CA SER A 99 -4.60 -7.50 -9.25
C SER A 99 -3.23 -7.22 -8.63
N ASN A 100 -2.54 -6.16 -9.05
CA ASN A 100 -1.26 -5.72 -8.50
C ASN A 100 -1.44 -4.65 -7.40
N LEU A 101 -2.67 -4.22 -7.12
CA LEU A 101 -2.94 -3.19 -6.12
C LEU A 101 -3.59 -3.78 -4.89
N ARG A 102 -3.18 -3.30 -3.71
CA ARG A 102 -3.84 -3.59 -2.44
C ARG A 102 -3.99 -2.34 -1.60
N ILE A 103 -4.99 -2.30 -0.73
CA ILE A 103 -5.18 -1.21 0.22
C ILE A 103 -4.68 -1.67 1.59
N ILE A 104 -3.63 -1.02 2.07
CA ILE A 104 -2.96 -1.35 3.33
C ILE A 104 -2.74 -0.09 4.17
N SER A 105 -2.39 -0.24 5.44
CA SER A 105 -2.02 0.89 6.27
C SER A 105 -0.68 1.50 5.82
N ASN A 106 -0.49 2.81 6.03
CA ASN A 106 0.80 3.45 5.74
C ASN A 106 1.96 2.76 6.51
N ARG A 107 1.68 2.21 7.70
CA ARG A 107 2.63 1.36 8.42
C ARG A 107 2.99 0.12 7.60
N GLU A 108 2.00 -0.65 7.15
CA GLU A 108 2.23 -1.84 6.32
C GLU A 108 3.00 -1.49 5.04
N ASN A 109 2.68 -0.37 4.39
CA ASN A 109 3.40 0.11 3.21
C ASN A 109 4.88 0.39 3.50
N VAL A 110 5.17 1.09 4.60
CA VAL A 110 6.55 1.32 5.07
C VAL A 110 7.25 0.01 5.46
N LEU A 111 6.51 -0.98 5.96
CA LEU A 111 7.06 -2.29 6.31
C LEU A 111 7.30 -3.18 5.08
N ALA A 112 6.42 -3.12 4.07
CA ALA A 112 6.55 -3.86 2.81
C ALA A 112 7.76 -3.38 2.01
N GLY A 113 8.04 -2.07 2.07
CA GLY A 113 9.30 -1.41 1.69
C GLY A 113 10.23 -2.22 0.77
N TYR A 114 9.90 -2.28 -0.53
CA TYR A 114 10.64 -2.99 -1.59
C TYR A 114 12.11 -2.58 -1.76
N ASN A 115 12.58 -1.54 -1.03
CA ASN A 115 13.92 -0.99 -1.09
C ASN A 115 14.63 -0.86 0.28
N THR A 116 14.17 -1.56 1.32
CA THR A 116 14.89 -1.52 2.60
C THR A 116 16.19 -2.35 2.53
N LYS A 117 17.30 -1.75 2.96
CA LYS A 117 18.58 -2.45 3.13
C LYS A 117 18.33 -3.71 3.96
N LYS A 118 18.70 -4.88 3.42
CA LYS A 118 18.64 -6.16 4.11
C LYS A 118 19.37 -6.02 5.44
N GLY A 119 18.63 -6.19 6.54
CA GLY A 119 19.23 -6.27 7.86
C GLY A 119 19.98 -7.59 8.02
N THR A 120 20.44 -7.87 9.24
CA THR A 120 21.05 -9.17 9.58
C THR A 120 20.05 -10.33 9.62
N SER A 121 18.76 -10.04 9.53
CA SER A 121 17.68 -11.02 9.54
C SER A 121 16.84 -10.91 8.27
N ARG A 122 16.28 -12.04 7.82
CA ARG A 122 15.23 -12.06 6.80
C ARG A 122 13.87 -11.64 7.35
N TYR A 123 13.70 -11.65 8.67
CA TYR A 123 12.46 -11.31 9.33
C TYR A 123 12.48 -9.87 9.83
N ARG A 124 11.39 -9.14 9.58
CA ARG A 124 11.23 -7.77 10.08
C ARG A 124 11.16 -7.76 11.61
N GLY A 125 11.77 -6.74 12.20
CA GLY A 125 11.80 -6.58 13.67
C GLY A 125 12.75 -7.54 14.37
N VAL A 126 13.50 -8.35 13.62
CA VAL A 126 14.52 -9.26 14.13
C VAL A 126 15.90 -8.77 13.68
N SER A 127 16.89 -8.87 14.57
CA SER A 127 18.28 -8.58 14.24
C SER A 127 19.24 -9.46 15.03
N TRP A 128 20.33 -9.86 14.39
CA TRP A 128 21.42 -10.57 15.05
C TRP A 128 22.25 -9.61 15.91
N SER A 129 22.57 -10.01 17.14
CA SER A 129 23.48 -9.29 18.02
C SER A 129 24.78 -10.06 18.20
N ASN A 130 25.87 -9.57 17.60
CA ASN A 130 27.21 -10.18 17.73
C ASN A 130 27.72 -10.20 19.19
N LYS A 131 27.34 -9.21 20.01
CA LYS A 131 27.77 -9.15 21.42
C LYS A 131 27.17 -10.26 22.27
N GLU A 132 25.91 -10.60 22.03
CA GLU A 132 25.17 -11.59 22.82
C GLU A 132 25.09 -12.95 22.13
N ASN A 133 25.54 -13.06 20.87
CA ASN A 133 25.34 -14.21 19.99
C ASN A 133 23.88 -14.71 19.99
N ARG A 134 22.94 -13.75 19.91
CA ARG A 134 21.50 -14.02 19.95
C ARG A 134 20.72 -13.13 18.99
N TRP A 135 19.58 -13.66 18.55
CA TRP A 135 18.58 -12.95 17.76
C TRP A 135 17.69 -12.10 18.65
N LYS A 136 17.64 -10.79 18.41
CA LYS A 136 16.82 -9.86 19.18
C LYS A 136 15.56 -9.51 18.42
N ALA A 137 14.43 -9.45 19.12
CA ALA A 137 13.16 -8.99 18.57
C ALA A 137 12.77 -7.63 19.16
N PHE A 138 12.33 -6.71 18.31
CA PHE A 138 11.82 -5.40 18.68
C PHE A 138 10.61 -5.01 17.84
N ILE A 139 9.69 -4.26 18.45
CA ILE A 139 8.57 -3.65 17.72
C ILE A 139 8.41 -2.19 18.14
N ARG A 140 8.15 -1.31 17.18
CA ARG A 140 7.84 0.09 17.48
C ARG A 140 6.41 0.18 18.02
N CYS A 141 6.24 0.86 19.15
CA CYS A 141 4.92 1.14 19.72
C CYS A 141 4.21 2.21 18.88
N PRO A 142 2.92 2.03 18.54
CA PRO A 142 2.17 3.03 17.78
C PRO A 142 2.04 4.36 18.52
N ASP A 143 1.79 4.32 19.82
CA ASP A 143 1.48 5.52 20.63
C ASP A 143 2.74 6.29 21.02
N THR A 144 3.72 5.58 21.59
CA THR A 144 4.93 6.21 22.13
C THR A 144 6.01 6.42 21.08
N LYS A 145 5.87 5.79 19.91
CA LYS A 145 6.90 5.73 18.85
C LYS A 145 8.26 5.18 19.33
N ARG A 146 8.33 4.54 20.50
CA ARG A 146 9.54 3.89 21.04
C ARG A 146 9.60 2.44 20.62
N ASN A 147 10.81 1.89 20.52
CA ASN A 147 11.02 0.46 20.31
C ASN A 147 10.81 -0.28 21.63
N ILE A 148 9.90 -1.25 21.59
CA ILE A 148 9.66 -2.23 22.66
C ILE A 148 10.57 -3.42 22.37
N TYR A 149 11.40 -3.79 23.33
CA TYR A 149 12.18 -5.01 23.28
C TYR A 149 11.31 -6.21 23.64
N LEU A 150 11.35 -7.25 22.81
CA LEU A 150 10.51 -8.45 22.95
C LEU A 150 11.31 -9.66 23.46
N GLY A 151 12.64 -9.55 23.50
CA GLY A 151 13.53 -10.60 23.97
C GLY A 151 14.68 -10.88 23.01
N SER A 152 15.62 -11.67 23.52
CA SER A 152 16.70 -12.30 22.76
C SER A 152 16.35 -13.79 22.61
N PHE A 153 16.78 -14.44 21.54
CA PHE A 153 16.44 -15.81 21.19
C PHE A 153 17.64 -16.49 20.52
N ASN A 154 17.71 -17.82 20.61
CA ASN A 154 18.79 -18.59 19.96
C ASN A 154 18.51 -18.80 18.48
N GLN A 155 17.23 -18.86 18.10
CA GLN A 155 16.79 -19.03 16.71
C GLN A 155 16.10 -17.77 16.19
N GLU A 156 16.36 -17.48 14.92
CA GLU A 156 15.78 -16.33 14.22
C GLU A 156 14.25 -16.41 14.17
N GLN A 157 13.72 -17.62 13.96
CA GLN A 157 12.29 -17.91 13.87
C GLN A 157 11.57 -17.65 15.20
N ASP A 158 12.21 -17.91 16.34
CA ASP A 158 11.58 -17.70 17.65
C ASP A 158 11.49 -16.20 17.99
N ALA A 159 12.51 -15.43 17.60
CA ALA A 159 12.45 -13.96 17.65
C ALA A 159 11.31 -13.41 16.76
N TYR A 160 11.14 -13.98 15.56
CA TYR A 160 10.05 -13.60 14.67
C TYR A 160 8.67 -13.99 15.20
N LYS A 161 8.52 -15.14 15.87
CA LYS A 161 7.27 -15.51 16.56
C LYS A 161 6.90 -14.48 17.63
N ALA A 162 7.86 -14.06 18.45
CA ALA A 162 7.62 -13.03 19.47
C ALA A 162 7.20 -11.69 18.82
N TYR A 163 7.85 -11.31 17.73
CA TYR A 163 7.47 -10.12 16.94
C TYR A 163 6.03 -10.21 16.41
N THR A 164 5.68 -11.31 15.74
CA THR A 164 4.37 -11.48 15.11
C THR A 164 3.23 -11.50 16.14
N ILE A 165 3.43 -12.16 17.29
CA ILE A 165 2.46 -12.14 18.39
C ILE A 165 2.22 -10.70 18.88
N LYS A 166 3.30 -9.94 19.13
CA LYS A 166 3.16 -8.56 19.61
C LYS A 166 2.60 -7.63 18.54
N ALA A 167 2.95 -7.86 17.27
CA ALA A 167 2.41 -7.10 16.14
C ALA A 167 0.89 -7.28 16.03
N LYS A 168 0.38 -8.53 16.13
CA LYS A 168 -1.06 -8.82 16.14
C LYS A 168 -1.80 -8.12 17.27
N ALA A 169 -1.18 -8.03 18.44
CA ALA A 169 -1.78 -7.34 19.58
C ALA A 169 -1.80 -5.80 19.44
N LEU A 170 -0.74 -5.21 18.85
CA LEU A 170 -0.61 -3.76 18.72
C LEU A 170 -1.26 -3.18 17.45
N TYR A 171 -1.44 -4.01 16.41
CA TYR A 171 -1.91 -3.62 15.08
C TYR A 171 -2.98 -4.59 14.59
N PRO A 172 -4.15 -4.64 15.22
CA PRO A 172 -5.22 -5.57 14.83
C PRO A 172 -5.80 -5.28 13.44
N ASP A 173 -5.71 -4.02 12.97
CA ASP A 173 -6.26 -3.57 11.68
C ASP A 173 -5.30 -3.74 10.49
N ASP A 174 -4.06 -4.16 10.75
CA ASP A 174 -3.11 -4.53 9.71
C ASP A 174 -3.51 -5.91 9.16
N SER A 175 -3.48 -6.06 7.84
CA SER A 175 -3.86 -7.26 7.10
C SER A 175 -3.05 -8.53 7.43
N MET A 176 -1.97 -8.43 8.23
CA MET A 176 -1.08 -9.52 8.66
C MET A 176 -0.45 -10.38 7.55
N ASP A 177 -0.85 -10.20 6.29
CA ASP A 177 -0.23 -10.71 5.08
C ASP A 177 1.04 -9.94 4.74
N LEU A 178 1.89 -9.73 5.74
CA LEU A 178 3.28 -9.35 5.56
C LEU A 178 4.05 -10.59 5.10
N LYS A 179 3.68 -11.14 3.94
CA LYS A 179 4.52 -12.09 3.23
C LYS A 179 5.83 -11.36 2.91
N ILE A 180 6.92 -11.99 3.32
CA ILE A 180 8.28 -11.59 2.99
C ILE A 180 8.37 -11.58 1.46
N TYR A 181 8.45 -10.39 0.86
CA TYR A 181 8.84 -10.28 -0.53
C TYR A 181 10.37 -10.39 -0.56
N ASN A 182 10.85 -11.53 -1.08
CA ASN A 182 12.28 -11.85 -1.22
C ASN A 182 12.96 -10.96 -2.25
#